data_AF-A0A3S0PIK4-F1
#
_entry.id   AF-A0A3S0PIK4-F1
#
_cell.length_a   1.000
_cell.length_b   1.000
_cell.length_c   1.000
_cell.angle_alpha   90.00
_cell.angle_beta   90.00
_cell.angle_gamma   90.00
#
_symmetry.space_group_name_H-M   'P 1'
#
loop_
_entity.id
_entity.type
_entity.pdbx_description
1 polymer ?
#
loop_
_entity_poly.entity_id
_entity_poly.type
_entity_poly.pdbx_seq_one_letter_code
_entity_poly.pdbx_strand_id
1 'polypeptide(L)'
;MYDWVEFEDGRARFSGGIRGWDELGHETFCAELNGGSWYGEAVQVFEPEGNSFSLEILSFGYKESGYVGMPVSTRAAYSAVDIEKIKTMVTRLANIVSQCDHPPFVLSRGKTSRFTGKVVFQDGWINTIAD
;
A
#
# COMPACT_ATOMS: atom_id res chain seq x y z
N MET A 1 -14.89 1.20 -3.17
CA MET A 1 -13.68 0.36 -3.35
C MET A 1 -13.11 0.71 -4.72
N TYR A 2 -11.80 0.84 -4.86
CA TYR A 2 -11.18 1.19 -6.14
C TYR A 2 -11.03 -0.07 -7.01
N ASP A 3 -11.08 0.10 -8.32
CA ASP A 3 -10.97 -1.02 -9.26
C ASP A 3 -9.56 -1.61 -9.27
N TRP A 4 -9.47 -2.86 -9.70
CA TRP A 4 -8.21 -3.57 -9.88
C TRP A 4 -7.42 -2.97 -11.05
N VAL A 5 -6.12 -2.79 -10.82
CA VAL A 5 -5.14 -2.48 -11.85
C VAL A 5 -4.33 -3.75 -12.13
N GLU A 6 -4.33 -4.18 -13.38
CA GLU A 6 -3.62 -5.37 -13.84
C GLU A 6 -2.14 -5.06 -14.14
N PHE A 7 -1.27 -6.00 -13.78
CA PHE A 7 0.18 -5.98 -14.00
C PHE A 7 0.64 -7.35 -14.53
N GLU A 8 1.90 -7.46 -14.96
CA GLU A 8 2.46 -8.71 -15.49
C GLU A 8 2.44 -9.85 -14.46
N ASP A 9 2.76 -9.54 -13.20
CA ASP A 9 2.89 -10.53 -12.13
C ASP A 9 1.62 -10.69 -11.27
N GLY A 10 0.55 -9.94 -11.56
CA GLY A 10 -0.65 -9.93 -10.72
C GLY A 10 -1.47 -8.66 -10.86
N ARG A 11 -2.28 -8.34 -9.86
CA ARG A 11 -3.11 -7.12 -9.85
C ARG A 11 -3.16 -6.50 -8.48
N ALA A 12 -3.37 -5.20 -8.41
CA ALA A 12 -3.49 -4.49 -7.14
C ALA A 12 -4.58 -3.42 -7.18
N ARG A 13 -5.08 -3.06 -5.99
CA ARG A 13 -6.04 -1.96 -5.81
C ARG A 13 -5.88 -1.35 -4.43
N PHE A 14 -6.37 -0.12 -4.26
CA PHE A 14 -6.66 0.40 -2.94
C PHE A 14 -7.99 -0.19 -2.43
N SER A 15 -7.96 -0.73 -1.22
CA SER A 15 -9.14 -1.30 -0.55
C SER A 15 -9.85 -0.31 0.38
N GLY A 16 -9.25 0.87 0.60
CA GLY A 16 -9.85 1.99 1.33
C GLY A 16 -9.55 1.96 2.84
N GLY A 17 -10.09 2.96 3.53
CA GLY A 17 -9.98 3.09 4.98
C GLY A 17 -10.77 2.02 5.72
N ILE A 18 -10.13 1.33 6.66
CA ILE A 18 -10.75 0.40 7.59
C ILE A 18 -10.46 0.81 9.03
N ARG A 19 -11.21 0.23 9.98
CA ARG A 19 -10.74 0.13 11.36
C ARG A 19 -9.99 -1.18 11.53
N GLY A 20 -8.73 -1.09 11.92
CA GLY A 20 -7.87 -2.24 12.16
C GLY A 20 -8.22 -2.94 13.46
N TRP A 21 -7.48 -4.00 13.75
CA TRP A 21 -7.60 -4.75 15.00
C TRP A 21 -7.29 -3.88 16.23
N ASP A 22 -6.43 -2.88 16.07
CA ASP A 22 -6.05 -1.89 17.09
C ASP A 22 -7.05 -0.73 17.25
N GLU A 23 -8.19 -0.80 16.54
CA GLU A 23 -9.22 0.23 16.46
C GLU A 23 -8.79 1.56 15.79
N LEU A 24 -7.59 1.61 15.21
CA LEU A 24 -7.10 2.76 14.46
C LEU A 24 -7.58 2.73 13.00
N GLY A 25 -7.60 3.90 12.38
CA GLY A 25 -7.93 4.04 10.96
C GLY A 25 -6.72 3.72 10.10
N HIS A 26 -6.83 2.71 9.23
CA HIS A 26 -5.77 2.36 8.28
C HIS A 26 -6.26 2.51 6.85
N GLU A 27 -5.48 3.21 6.03
CA GLU A 27 -5.69 3.21 4.59
C GLU A 27 -5.01 1.99 3.98
N THR A 28 -5.81 1.13 3.37
CA THR A 28 -5.34 -0.18 2.93
C THR A 28 -5.28 -0.33 1.43
N PHE A 29 -4.39 -1.20 0.98
CA PHE A 29 -4.33 -1.71 -0.38
C PHE A 29 -4.26 -3.24 -0.37
N CYS A 30 -4.60 -3.83 -1.52
CA CYS A 30 -4.62 -5.25 -1.75
C CYS A 30 -3.83 -5.57 -3.02
N ALA A 31 -3.02 -6.61 -2.97
CA ALA A 31 -2.29 -7.15 -4.10
C ALA A 31 -2.59 -8.65 -4.23
N GLU A 32 -2.93 -9.08 -5.44
CA GLU A 32 -3.00 -10.49 -5.81
C GLU A 32 -1.71 -10.87 -6.54
N LEU A 33 -0.94 -11.78 -5.93
CA LEU A 33 0.34 -12.28 -6.43
C LEU A 33 0.43 -13.78 -6.11
N ASN A 34 0.96 -14.58 -7.04
CA ASN A 34 1.18 -16.02 -6.86
C ASN A 34 -0.07 -16.78 -6.38
N GLY A 35 -1.26 -16.35 -6.84
CA GLY A 35 -2.55 -16.96 -6.49
C GLY A 35 -3.08 -16.62 -5.09
N GLY A 36 -2.45 -15.69 -4.36
CA GLY A 36 -2.94 -15.21 -3.06
C GLY A 36 -3.25 -13.72 -3.08
N SER A 37 -4.28 -13.32 -2.33
CA SER A 37 -4.58 -11.91 -2.02
C SER A 37 -3.91 -11.51 -0.71
N TRP A 38 -3.25 -10.36 -0.72
CA TRP A 38 -2.45 -9.88 0.40
C TRP A 38 -2.70 -8.39 0.62
N TYR A 39 -2.87 -8.01 1.88
CA TYR A 39 -3.21 -6.66 2.27
C TYR A 39 -2.01 -5.96 2.89
N GLY A 40 -1.96 -4.65 2.67
CA GLY A 40 -0.99 -3.75 3.28
C GLY A 40 -1.60 -2.40 3.64
N GLU A 41 -0.78 -1.63 4.33
CA GLU A 41 -1.11 -0.31 4.87
C GLU A 41 -0.26 0.75 4.21
N ALA A 42 -0.89 1.87 3.88
CA ALA A 42 -0.20 3.04 3.37
C ALA A 42 -0.64 4.31 4.09
N VAL A 43 0.25 5.30 4.18
CA VAL A 43 -0.04 6.61 4.75
C VAL A 43 0.56 7.72 3.89
N GLN A 44 0.02 8.93 4.03
CA GLN A 44 0.62 10.12 3.45
C GLN A 44 1.68 10.66 4.39
N VAL A 45 2.83 11.04 3.85
CA VAL A 45 3.83 11.83 4.57
C VAL A 45 4.13 13.10 3.79
N PHE A 46 3.81 14.23 4.43
CA PHE A 46 3.99 15.55 3.86
C PHE A 46 5.46 15.96 3.92
N GLU A 47 5.93 16.51 2.82
CA GLU A 47 7.22 17.20 2.74
C GLU A 47 7.17 18.50 3.60
N PRO A 48 8.31 19.08 3.99
CA PRO A 48 8.36 20.21 4.91
C PRO A 48 7.54 21.45 4.50
N GLU A 49 7.33 21.67 3.20
CA GLU A 49 6.50 22.75 2.67
C GLU A 49 4.98 22.54 2.87
N GLY A 50 4.55 21.35 3.29
CA GLY A 50 3.18 21.04 3.69
C GLY A 50 2.16 20.89 2.53
N ASN A 51 2.59 21.03 1.28
CA ASN A 51 1.71 20.86 0.11
C ASN A 51 2.05 19.60 -0.70
N SER A 52 3.31 19.18 -0.77
CA SER A 52 3.65 17.93 -1.42
C SER A 52 3.64 16.79 -0.42
N PHE A 53 3.26 15.59 -0.85
CA PHE A 53 3.37 14.40 -0.02
C PHE A 53 3.82 13.19 -0.83
N SER A 54 4.48 12.26 -0.14
CA SER A 54 4.79 10.92 -0.62
C SER A 54 3.84 9.91 0.02
N LEU A 55 3.74 8.73 -0.59
CA LEU A 55 3.02 7.60 -0.05
C LEU A 55 4.02 6.71 0.68
N GLU A 56 3.82 6.45 1.96
CA GLU A 56 4.63 5.51 2.72
C GLU A 56 3.88 4.19 2.90
N ILE A 57 4.56 3.09 2.62
CA ILE A 57 4.05 1.74 2.88
C ILE A 57 4.57 1.30 4.24
N LEU A 58 3.65 1.15 5.19
CA LEU A 58 3.98 0.81 6.58
C LEU A 58 4.07 -0.69 6.79
N SER A 59 3.20 -1.46 6.14
CA SER A 59 3.09 -2.89 6.36
C SER A 59 2.48 -3.60 5.14
N PHE A 60 2.85 -4.85 4.91
CA PHE A 60 2.28 -5.71 3.87
C PHE A 60 2.37 -7.19 4.24
N GLY A 61 1.40 -7.97 3.74
CA GLY A 61 1.42 -9.43 3.80
C GLY A 61 0.34 -10.04 4.67
N TYR A 62 -0.69 -9.28 5.03
CA TYR A 62 -1.84 -9.79 5.78
C TYR A 62 -2.80 -10.55 4.87
N LYS A 63 -3.38 -11.66 5.35
CA LYS A 63 -4.37 -12.45 4.60
C LYS A 63 -5.72 -11.75 4.43
N GLU A 64 -6.04 -10.84 5.35
CA GLU A 64 -7.31 -10.14 5.40
C GLU A 64 -7.07 -8.67 5.71
N SER A 65 -7.89 -7.79 5.17
CA SER A 65 -7.78 -6.35 5.44
C SER A 65 -7.91 -6.06 6.93
N GLY A 66 -8.82 -6.74 7.64
CA GLY A 66 -9.03 -6.56 9.08
C GLY A 66 -7.83 -6.91 9.98
N TYR A 67 -6.80 -7.56 9.43
CA TYR A 67 -5.57 -7.87 10.16
C TYR A 67 -4.49 -6.79 10.00
N VAL A 68 -4.71 -5.79 9.14
CA VAL A 68 -3.80 -4.64 9.06
C VAL A 68 -3.69 -3.99 10.44
N GLY A 69 -2.46 -3.67 10.85
CA GLY A 69 -2.11 -3.21 12.21
C GLY A 69 -1.74 -4.33 13.20
N MET A 70 -2.01 -5.60 12.88
CA MET A 70 -1.61 -6.73 13.73
C MET A 70 -0.07 -6.94 13.74
N PRO A 71 0.46 -7.62 14.78
CA PRO A 71 1.90 -7.86 14.92
C PRO A 71 2.55 -8.51 13.70
N VAL A 72 3.85 -8.23 13.54
CA VAL A 72 4.71 -8.69 12.44
C VAL A 72 4.59 -10.19 12.14
N SER A 73 4.39 -11.03 13.16
CA SER A 73 4.25 -12.49 13.06
C SER A 73 3.02 -12.95 12.27
N THR A 74 2.04 -12.09 12.05
CA THR A 74 0.82 -12.39 11.29
C THR A 74 0.97 -12.17 9.79
N ARG A 75 2.07 -11.54 9.36
CA ARG A 75 2.35 -11.25 7.94
C ARG A 75 3.10 -12.41 7.29
N ALA A 76 2.73 -12.73 6.06
CA ALA A 76 3.47 -13.68 5.25
C ALA A 76 4.89 -13.17 4.93
N ALA A 77 5.81 -14.11 4.75
CA ALA A 77 7.19 -13.84 4.33
C ALA A 77 7.33 -14.03 2.81
N TYR A 78 8.18 -13.20 2.19
CA TYR A 78 8.37 -13.14 0.75
C TYR A 78 9.84 -13.29 0.37
N SER A 79 10.08 -13.84 -0.82
CA SER A 79 11.42 -13.89 -1.42
C SER A 79 11.86 -12.48 -1.85
N ALA A 80 13.17 -12.26 -2.00
CA ALA A 80 13.69 -11.00 -2.52
C ALA A 80 13.09 -10.64 -3.90
N VAL A 81 12.87 -11.65 -4.75
CA VAL A 81 12.24 -11.47 -6.07
C VAL A 81 10.80 -10.99 -5.94
N ASP A 82 10.00 -11.62 -5.07
CA ASP A 82 8.60 -11.22 -4.87
C ASP A 82 8.51 -9.81 -4.23
N ILE A 83 9.43 -9.47 -3.35
CA ILE A 83 9.51 -8.14 -2.73
C ILE A 83 9.67 -7.05 -3.80
N GLU A 84 10.58 -7.24 -4.77
CA GLU A 84 10.76 -6.26 -5.86
C GLU A 84 9.54 -6.17 -6.79
N LYS A 85 8.86 -7.29 -7.03
CA LYS A 85 7.58 -7.30 -7.76
C LYS A 85 6.50 -6.50 -7.03
N ILE A 86 6.35 -6.73 -5.72
CA ILE A 86 5.38 -6.01 -4.88
C ILE A 86 5.70 -4.52 -4.87
N LYS A 87 6.96 -4.13 -4.68
CA LYS A 87 7.38 -2.72 -4.71
C LYS A 87 7.00 -2.07 -6.04
N THR A 88 7.32 -2.72 -7.16
CA THR A 88 7.01 -2.25 -8.50
C THR A 88 5.51 -2.08 -8.69
N MET A 89 4.73 -3.11 -8.31
CA MET A 89 3.28 -3.13 -8.44
C MET A 89 2.61 -2.02 -7.62
N VAL A 90 2.96 -1.87 -6.33
CA VAL A 90 2.40 -0.85 -5.45
C VAL A 90 2.78 0.55 -5.92
N THR A 91 4.01 0.75 -6.38
CA THR A 91 4.47 2.04 -6.91
C THR A 91 3.71 2.43 -8.17
N ARG A 92 3.54 1.49 -9.11
CA ARG A 92 2.79 1.73 -10.34
C ARG A 92 1.30 1.92 -10.06
N LEU A 93 0.71 1.14 -9.14
CA LEU A 93 -0.66 1.32 -8.69
C LEU A 93 -0.88 2.76 -8.22
N ALA A 94 -0.07 3.24 -7.27
CA ALA A 94 -0.20 4.58 -6.70
C ALA A 94 -0.14 5.67 -7.78
N ASN A 95 0.81 5.55 -8.71
CA ASN A 95 0.97 6.51 -9.81
C ASN A 95 -0.17 6.48 -10.83
N ILE A 96 -0.75 5.31 -11.11
CA ILE A 96 -1.90 5.17 -12.02
C ILE A 96 -3.14 5.79 -11.38
N VAL A 97 -3.48 5.36 -10.17
CA VAL A 97 -4.74 5.76 -9.53
C VAL A 97 -4.71 7.20 -9.03
N SER A 98 -3.53 7.80 -8.83
CA SER A 98 -3.43 9.23 -8.50
C SER A 98 -3.87 10.15 -9.65
N GLN A 99 -3.95 9.64 -10.88
CA GLN A 99 -4.39 10.39 -12.07
C GLN A 99 -5.89 10.24 -12.35
N CYS A 100 -6.60 9.40 -11.59
CA CYS A 100 -8.04 9.25 -11.72
C CYS A 100 -8.79 10.47 -11.17
N ASP A 101 -9.99 10.75 -11.69
CA ASP A 101 -10.84 11.87 -11.24
C ASP A 101 -11.16 11.81 -9.74
N HIS A 102 -11.25 10.60 -9.20
CA HIS A 102 -11.50 10.32 -7.79
C HIS A 102 -10.44 9.36 -7.25
N PRO A 103 -9.24 9.87 -6.89
CA PRO A 103 -8.20 9.02 -6.33
C PRO A 103 -8.55 8.51 -4.93
N PRO A 104 -7.92 7.42 -4.47
CA PRO A 104 -7.91 6.99 -3.08
C PRO A 104 -7.67 8.12 -2.09
N PHE A 105 -8.32 8.07 -0.92
CA PHE A 105 -8.15 9.09 0.11
C PHE A 105 -6.68 9.29 0.48
N VAL A 106 -5.92 8.20 0.60
CA VAL A 106 -4.47 8.20 0.83
C VAL A 106 -3.65 8.83 -0.30
N LEU A 107 -4.26 9.09 -1.47
CA LEU A 107 -3.67 9.84 -2.59
C LEU A 107 -4.39 11.17 -2.87
N SER A 108 -5.44 11.50 -2.11
CA SER A 108 -6.28 12.67 -2.33
C SER A 108 -6.43 13.49 -1.04
N ARG A 109 -5.73 14.63 -0.90
CA ARG A 109 -6.14 15.68 0.07
C ARG A 109 -5.90 17.08 -0.48
N GLY A 110 -6.73 18.01 -0.02
CA GLY A 110 -6.62 19.46 -0.21
C GLY A 110 -6.83 19.98 -1.64
N LYS A 111 -7.25 21.26 -1.78
CA LYS A 111 -7.19 21.96 -3.08
C LYS A 111 -5.74 22.19 -3.55
N THR A 112 -4.79 22.12 -2.62
CA THR A 112 -3.39 22.50 -2.83
C THR A 112 -2.41 21.37 -2.62
N SER A 113 -2.82 20.23 -2.05
CA SER A 113 -1.89 19.12 -1.82
C SER A 113 -1.65 18.33 -3.10
N ARG A 114 -0.44 17.81 -3.26
CA ARG A 114 -0.04 17.05 -4.44
C ARG A 114 0.78 15.82 -4.05
N PHE A 115 0.32 14.65 -4.52
CA PHE A 115 1.13 13.45 -4.51
C PHE A 115 2.33 13.62 -5.45
N THR A 116 3.54 13.37 -4.97
CA THR A 116 4.78 13.58 -5.74
C THR A 116 5.09 12.45 -6.72
N GLY A 117 4.33 11.35 -6.68
CA GLY A 117 4.67 10.10 -7.38
C GLY A 117 5.64 9.21 -6.60
N LYS A 118 6.20 9.71 -5.49
CA LYS A 118 7.16 8.98 -4.64
C LYS A 118 6.43 8.02 -3.72
N VAL A 119 6.84 6.75 -3.77
CA VAL A 119 6.43 5.71 -2.81
C VAL A 119 7.66 5.29 -2.00
N VAL A 120 7.54 5.31 -0.69
CA VAL A 120 8.59 4.94 0.27
C VAL A 120 8.16 3.68 1.00
N PHE A 121 9.08 2.73 1.16
CA PHE A 121 8.82 1.49 1.90
C PHE A 121 9.57 1.57 3.22
N GLN A 122 8.85 1.57 4.34
CA GLN A 122 9.43 1.69 5.69
C GLN A 122 10.26 0.47 6.06
N ASP A 123 11.25 0.63 6.93
CA ASP A 123 12.00 -0.52 7.45
C ASP A 123 11.05 -1.51 8.14
N GLY A 124 11.16 -2.80 7.79
CA GLY A 124 10.29 -3.84 8.33
C GLY A 124 8.84 -3.83 7.78
N TRP A 125 8.55 -3.11 6.69
CA TRP A 125 7.23 -3.12 6.04
C TRP A 125 6.78 -4.52 5.58
N ILE A 126 7.71 -5.42 5.30
CA ILE A 126 7.43 -6.78 4.81
C ILE A 126 8.36 -7.80 5.48
N ASN A 127 7.87 -9.02 5.67
CA ASN A 127 8.71 -10.12 6.17
C ASN A 127 9.48 -10.75 5.01
N THR A 128 10.75 -11.03 5.23
CA THR A 128 11.61 -11.76 4.28
C THR A 128 11.66 -13.23 4.64
N ILE A 129 11.71 -14.10 3.64
CA ILE A 129 12.12 -15.49 3.84
C ILE A 129 13.61 -15.46 4.22
N ALA A 130 14.00 -16.15 5.30
CA ALA A 130 15.41 -16.31 5.63
C ALA A 130 16.07 -17.21 4.58
N ASP A 131 17.21 -16.77 4.04
CA ASP A 131 18.04 -17.55 3.12
C ASP A 131 18.55 -18.86 3.75
#